data_AF-A0A0W1A3K7-F1
#
_entry.id   AF-A0A0W1A3K7-F1
#
_cell.length_a   1.000
_cell.length_b   1.000
_cell.length_c   1.000
_cell.angle_alpha   90.00
_cell.angle_beta   90.00
_cell.angle_gamma   90.00
#
_symmetry.space_group_name_H-M   'P 1'
#
loop_
_entity.id
_entity.type
_entity.pdbx_description
1 polymer ?
#
loop_
_entity_poly.entity_id
_entity_poly.type
_entity_poly.pdbx_seq_one_letter_code
_entity_poly.pdbx_strand_id
1 'polypeptide(L)'
;MYKDYLLHSKTGHPKYNGLLGVITVMCLAFLNTINWDLHASAFISIKNIHQMEQKSQGDIKKRFKAWGNLLKTLETQSIDVKLDKVNSFFNQFNYESDMQSREEEDYWKSPVEFIIDGGGDCEDFAIIKYFTLIALGVPTERLRITYVTSSRLNQAHMVLSYYPTPEAEPLILDSLESKILPASKRNDLKPIYSFNGDGLWLAKQRGQSSFLGHSNGLGKWDELMKRMQ
;
A
#
# COMPACT_ATOMS: atom_id res chain seq x y z
N MET A 1 15.63 33.38 6.69
CA MET A 1 16.48 33.81 5.57
C MET A 1 17.34 32.61 5.16
N TYR A 2 16.75 31.70 4.39
CA TYR A 2 17.41 30.49 3.92
C TYR A 2 17.67 30.62 2.43
N LYS A 3 18.94 30.45 2.09
CA LYS A 3 19.56 30.61 0.78
C LYS A 3 19.54 29.29 0.01
N ASP A 4 19.40 29.43 -1.30
CA ASP A 4 20.01 28.60 -2.35
C ASP A 4 19.49 27.17 -2.58
N TYR A 5 18.49 27.06 -3.47
CA TYR A 5 18.44 26.01 -4.50
C TYR A 5 18.03 26.66 -5.83
N LEU A 6 19.02 27.19 -6.55
CA LEU A 6 18.92 27.56 -7.96
C LEU A 6 19.85 26.62 -8.73
N LEU A 7 19.29 25.78 -9.61
CA LEU A 7 20.01 25.26 -10.75
C LEU A 7 19.31 25.73 -12.02
N HIS A 8 20.06 26.58 -12.73
CA HIS A 8 19.73 27.23 -13.97
C HIS A 8 19.54 26.24 -15.12
N SER A 9 18.46 26.44 -15.88
CA SER A 9 18.34 25.94 -17.25
C SER A 9 19.32 26.67 -18.16
N LYS A 10 20.05 25.95 -19.00
CA LYS A 10 20.65 26.52 -20.22
C LYS A 10 20.17 25.75 -21.44
N THR A 11 19.43 26.50 -22.25
CA THR A 11 18.98 26.23 -23.61
C THR A 11 20.14 26.24 -24.60
N GLY A 12 20.16 25.32 -25.56
CA GLY A 12 21.01 25.39 -26.74
C GLY A 12 20.79 24.25 -27.72
N HIS A 13 20.16 24.53 -28.86
CA HIS A 13 20.17 23.73 -30.09
C HIS A 13 20.13 24.70 -31.29
N PRO A 14 20.45 24.29 -32.53
CA PRO A 14 21.54 23.42 -32.98
C PRO A 14 22.23 23.99 -34.25
N LYS A 15 23.37 23.42 -34.69
CA LYS A 15 23.77 23.41 -36.11
C LYS A 15 24.52 22.12 -36.42
N TYR A 16 23.97 21.29 -37.30
CA TYR A 16 24.65 20.15 -37.92
C TYR A 16 24.42 20.22 -39.44
N ASN A 17 25.51 20.30 -40.20
CA ASN A 17 25.54 20.09 -41.65
C ASN A 17 26.28 18.78 -41.93
N GLY A 18 25.77 17.99 -42.88
CA GLY A 18 26.62 17.11 -43.69
C GLY A 18 26.45 15.58 -43.49
N LEU A 19 25.82 14.98 -44.51
CA LEU A 19 26.19 13.76 -45.21
C LEU A 19 26.00 12.36 -44.58
N LEU A 20 25.19 11.56 -45.30
CA LEU A 20 25.15 10.10 -45.47
C LEU A 20 25.59 9.19 -44.32
N GLY A 21 24.62 8.42 -43.82
CA GLY A 21 24.86 7.18 -43.08
C GLY A 21 23.57 6.41 -42.90
N VAL A 22 23.27 5.48 -43.82
CA VAL A 22 22.21 4.49 -43.63
C VAL A 22 22.65 3.55 -42.52
N ILE A 23 22.03 3.67 -41.34
CA ILE A 23 22.05 2.62 -40.32
C ILE A 23 20.60 2.46 -39.85
N THR A 24 19.95 1.42 -40.37
CA THR A 24 18.68 0.92 -39.83
C THR A 24 18.98 0.32 -38.46
N VAL A 25 18.97 1.16 -37.42
CA VAL A 25 18.95 0.66 -36.03
C VAL A 25 17.49 0.31 -35.72
N MET A 26 17.11 -0.95 -36.01
CA MET A 26 16.00 -1.59 -35.31
C MET A 26 16.44 -1.77 -33.86
N CYS A 27 16.34 -0.72 -33.06
CA CYS A 27 16.31 -0.86 -31.61
C CYS A 27 15.01 -1.56 -31.28
N LEU A 28 15.07 -2.89 -31.16
CA LEU A 28 14.16 -3.63 -30.30
C LEU A 28 14.36 -3.06 -28.90
N ALA A 29 13.56 -2.04 -28.56
CA ALA A 29 13.35 -1.65 -27.19
C ALA A 29 12.74 -2.88 -26.51
N PHE A 30 13.59 -3.70 -25.89
CA PHE A 30 13.14 -4.57 -24.83
C PHE A 30 12.58 -3.63 -23.76
N LEU A 31 11.27 -3.46 -23.81
CA LEU A 31 10.48 -2.99 -22.69
C LEU A 31 10.73 -4.00 -21.58
N ASN A 32 11.76 -3.76 -20.76
CA ASN A 32 11.79 -4.27 -19.40
C ASN A 32 10.72 -3.48 -18.64
N THR A 33 9.45 -3.75 -18.94
CA THR A 33 8.38 -3.63 -17.95
C THR A 33 8.68 -4.71 -16.93
N ILE A 34 9.58 -4.40 -15.99
CA ILE A 34 9.60 -5.15 -14.75
C ILE A 34 8.19 -4.93 -14.18
N ASN A 35 7.37 -5.97 -14.20
CA ASN A 35 6.01 -5.92 -13.67
C ASN A 35 6.12 -6.04 -12.14
N TRP A 36 6.13 -4.93 -11.43
CA TRP A 36 6.12 -4.92 -9.96
C TRP A 36 4.88 -5.60 -9.37
N ASP A 37 3.77 -5.65 -10.11
CA ASP A 37 2.56 -6.41 -9.75
C ASP A 37 2.81 -7.91 -9.52
N LEU A 38 3.83 -8.49 -10.17
CA LEU A 38 4.21 -9.87 -9.96
C LEU A 38 4.88 -10.10 -8.60
N HIS A 39 5.53 -9.07 -8.03
CA HIS A 39 6.31 -9.24 -6.80
C HIS A 39 5.41 -9.28 -5.56
N ALA A 40 4.44 -8.36 -5.40
CA ALA A 40 3.55 -8.38 -4.23
C ALA A 40 2.61 -9.61 -4.22
N SER A 41 2.09 -10.00 -5.39
CA SER A 41 1.27 -11.22 -5.56
C SER A 41 2.07 -12.52 -5.37
N ALA A 42 3.39 -12.49 -5.60
CA ALA A 42 4.27 -13.64 -5.34
C ALA A 42 4.44 -13.94 -3.84
N PHE A 43 4.37 -12.93 -2.96
CA PHE A 43 4.64 -13.12 -1.53
C PHE A 43 3.43 -13.61 -0.74
N ILE A 44 2.27 -12.99 -0.93
CA ILE A 44 1.02 -13.43 -0.30
C ILE A 44 0.23 -14.28 -1.30
N SER A 45 0.47 -15.58 -1.25
CA SER A 45 -0.28 -16.58 -2.02
C SER A 45 -0.93 -17.60 -1.08
N ILE A 46 -2.02 -18.22 -1.52
CA ILE A 46 -2.68 -19.32 -0.80
C ILE A 46 -1.67 -20.43 -0.47
N LYS A 47 -0.72 -20.71 -1.38
CA LYS A 47 0.35 -21.68 -1.17
C LYS A 47 1.23 -21.31 0.02
N ASN A 48 1.72 -20.07 0.09
CA ASN A 48 2.60 -19.63 1.17
C ASN A 48 1.86 -19.59 2.51
N ILE A 49 0.61 -19.11 2.52
CA ILE A 49 -0.24 -19.12 3.72
C ILE A 49 -0.45 -20.55 4.23
N HIS A 50 -0.71 -21.50 3.35
CA HIS A 50 -0.86 -22.90 3.73
C HIS A 50 0.45 -23.50 4.29
N GLN A 51 1.61 -23.11 3.77
CA GLN A 51 2.88 -23.51 4.35
C GLN A 51 3.07 -22.96 5.77
N MET A 52 2.72 -21.69 6.01
CA MET A 52 2.76 -21.10 7.35
C MET A 52 1.74 -21.75 8.30
N GLU A 53 0.55 -22.11 7.79
CA GLU A 53 -0.45 -22.89 8.51
C GLU A 53 0.11 -24.24 8.98
N GLN A 54 0.84 -24.98 8.11
CA GLN A 54 1.39 -26.28 8.49
C GLN A 54 2.56 -26.18 9.47
N LYS A 55 3.34 -25.09 9.44
CA LYS A 55 4.47 -24.84 10.34
C LYS A 55 4.05 -24.30 11.72
N SER A 56 2.83 -23.82 11.86
CA SER A 56 2.31 -23.24 13.11
C SER A 56 1.44 -24.23 13.90
N GLN A 57 1.11 -23.88 15.14
CA GLN A 57 0.29 -24.67 16.05
C GLN A 57 -0.73 -23.78 16.76
N GLY A 58 -1.68 -24.40 17.47
CA GLY A 58 -2.65 -23.69 18.31
C GLY A 58 -3.45 -22.64 17.53
N ASP A 59 -3.63 -21.47 18.13
CA ASP A 59 -4.45 -20.40 17.55
C ASP A 59 -3.77 -19.71 16.36
N ILE A 60 -2.43 -19.67 16.30
CA ILE A 60 -1.69 -19.16 15.14
C ILE A 60 -2.06 -19.98 13.89
N LYS A 61 -2.07 -21.31 14.01
CA LYS A 61 -2.50 -22.20 12.92
C LYS A 61 -3.93 -21.91 12.47
N LYS A 62 -4.84 -21.69 13.42
CA LYS A 62 -6.25 -21.36 13.10
C LYS A 62 -6.36 -20.03 12.35
N ARG A 63 -5.57 -19.01 12.72
CA ARG A 63 -5.56 -17.71 12.04
C ARG A 63 -5.02 -17.80 10.61
N PHE A 64 -3.92 -18.51 10.39
CA PHE A 64 -3.44 -18.78 9.02
C PHE A 64 -4.45 -19.53 8.18
N LYS A 65 -5.09 -20.57 8.75
CA LYS A 65 -6.16 -21.31 8.06
C LYS A 65 -7.34 -20.41 7.70
N ALA A 66 -7.78 -19.55 8.63
CA ALA A 66 -8.87 -18.62 8.40
C ALA A 66 -8.54 -17.60 7.30
N TRP A 67 -7.32 -17.07 7.29
CA TRP A 67 -6.85 -16.17 6.24
C TRP A 67 -6.77 -16.84 4.87
N GLY A 68 -6.25 -18.08 4.79
CA GLY A 68 -6.26 -18.86 3.55
C GLY A 68 -7.67 -19.14 3.03
N ASN A 69 -8.62 -19.45 3.94
CA ASN A 69 -10.03 -19.63 3.58
C ASN A 69 -10.69 -18.34 3.10
N LEU A 70 -10.35 -17.18 3.67
CA LEU A 70 -10.80 -15.87 3.22
C LEU A 70 -10.41 -15.67 1.75
N LEU A 71 -9.13 -15.87 1.40
CA LEU A 71 -8.65 -15.72 0.03
C LEU A 71 -9.41 -16.62 -0.95
N LYS A 72 -9.54 -17.91 -0.61
CA LYS A 72 -10.25 -18.88 -1.43
C LYS A 72 -11.73 -18.53 -1.64
N THR A 73 -12.39 -18.02 -0.60
CA THR A 73 -13.82 -17.66 -0.66
C THR A 73 -14.05 -16.41 -1.51
N LEU A 74 -13.10 -15.48 -1.49
CA LEU A 74 -13.25 -14.17 -2.12
C LEU A 74 -12.69 -14.09 -3.54
N GLU A 75 -11.92 -15.08 -4.01
CA GLU A 75 -11.22 -15.07 -5.30
C GLU A 75 -12.09 -14.57 -6.48
N THR A 76 -13.30 -15.11 -6.61
CA THR A 76 -14.24 -14.83 -7.71
C THR A 76 -15.31 -13.79 -7.35
N GLN A 77 -15.23 -13.17 -6.17
CA GLN A 77 -16.24 -12.23 -5.71
C GLN A 77 -16.06 -10.84 -6.32
N SER A 78 -17.16 -10.06 -6.33
CA SER A 78 -17.13 -8.65 -6.73
C SER A 78 -16.18 -7.83 -5.85
N ILE A 79 -15.70 -6.69 -6.36
CA ILE A 79 -14.81 -5.80 -5.62
C ILE A 79 -15.41 -5.32 -4.30
N ASP A 80 -16.70 -4.96 -4.27
CA ASP A 80 -17.36 -4.46 -3.06
C ASP A 80 -17.39 -5.52 -1.95
N VAL A 81 -17.66 -6.78 -2.33
CA VAL A 81 -17.61 -7.92 -1.40
C VAL A 81 -16.18 -8.18 -0.92
N LYS A 82 -15.17 -8.07 -1.80
CA LYS A 82 -13.76 -8.21 -1.41
C LYS A 82 -13.38 -7.16 -0.38
N LEU A 83 -13.71 -5.89 -0.61
CA LEU A 83 -13.41 -4.79 0.30
C LEU A 83 -14.11 -4.99 1.66
N ASP A 84 -15.41 -5.26 1.67
CA ASP A 84 -16.19 -5.49 2.91
C ASP A 84 -15.64 -6.66 3.73
N LYS A 85 -15.41 -7.81 3.09
CA LYS A 85 -14.99 -9.03 3.77
C LYS A 85 -13.55 -8.98 4.23
N VAL A 86 -12.65 -8.34 3.48
CA VAL A 86 -11.28 -8.10 3.94
C VAL A 86 -11.27 -7.12 5.11
N ASN A 87 -12.01 -6.01 5.01
CA ASN A 87 -12.05 -5.00 6.08
C ASN A 87 -12.59 -5.60 7.38
N SER A 88 -13.76 -6.25 7.32
CA SER A 88 -14.42 -6.85 8.47
C SER A 88 -13.60 -8.01 9.06
N PHE A 89 -12.98 -8.85 8.23
CA PHE A 89 -12.13 -9.94 8.70
C PHE A 89 -10.95 -9.45 9.54
N PHE A 90 -10.19 -8.45 9.09
CA PHE A 90 -9.03 -7.99 9.86
C PHE A 90 -9.43 -7.14 11.06
N ASN A 91 -10.56 -6.43 11.00
CA ASN A 91 -11.08 -5.64 12.13
C ASN A 91 -11.50 -6.47 13.35
N GLN A 92 -11.44 -7.80 13.29
CA GLN A 92 -11.66 -8.68 14.45
C GLN A 92 -10.38 -8.97 15.27
N PHE A 93 -9.21 -8.62 14.74
CA PHE A 93 -7.91 -8.85 15.39
C PHE A 93 -7.66 -7.84 16.50
N ASN A 94 -6.70 -8.12 17.38
CA ASN A 94 -6.38 -7.22 18.48
C ASN A 94 -5.79 -5.92 17.92
N TYR A 95 -6.35 -4.80 18.37
CA TYR A 95 -5.80 -3.48 18.07
C TYR A 95 -4.86 -3.07 19.20
N GLU A 96 -3.58 -2.92 18.88
CA GLU A 96 -2.54 -2.45 19.79
C GLU A 96 -2.57 -0.92 19.77
N SER A 97 -3.07 -0.29 20.84
CA SER A 97 -3.11 1.17 20.94
C SER A 97 -1.88 1.68 21.68
N ASP A 98 -1.03 2.45 21.00
CA ASP A 98 0.20 3.08 21.50
C ASP A 98 -0.01 4.17 22.56
N MET A 99 -0.80 3.91 23.61
CA MET A 99 -0.97 4.89 24.69
C MET A 99 0.22 4.93 25.66
N GLN A 100 1.21 4.03 25.56
CA GLN A 100 2.26 3.91 26.59
C GLN A 100 3.73 3.80 26.14
N SER A 101 4.08 3.65 24.86
CA SER A 101 5.48 3.44 24.47
C SER A 101 5.84 4.00 23.10
N ARG A 102 5.95 5.33 23.01
CA ARG A 102 6.45 6.08 21.84
C ARG A 102 7.86 5.71 21.33
N GLU A 103 8.54 4.76 21.96
CA GLU A 103 9.90 4.36 21.61
C GLU A 103 9.96 3.04 20.81
N GLU A 104 8.85 2.29 20.73
CA GLU A 104 8.73 1.07 19.89
C GLU A 104 7.87 1.29 18.61
N GLU A 105 7.29 2.50 18.43
CA GLU A 105 6.41 2.97 17.31
C GLU A 105 7.05 2.99 15.89
N ASP A 106 8.19 2.32 15.67
CA ASP A 106 8.91 2.38 14.38
C ASP A 106 8.84 1.08 13.54
N TYR A 107 8.10 0.06 13.98
CA TYR A 107 8.06 -1.25 13.34
C TYR A 107 6.76 -1.54 12.58
N TRP A 108 6.83 -1.60 11.25
CA TRP A 108 5.70 -2.03 10.42
C TRP A 108 5.67 -3.56 10.27
N LYS A 109 4.66 -4.23 10.81
CA LYS A 109 4.52 -5.68 10.71
C LYS A 109 4.21 -6.09 9.27
N SER A 110 4.88 -7.13 8.81
CA SER A 110 4.46 -7.85 7.60
C SER A 110 3.12 -8.56 7.84
N PRO A 111 2.37 -8.91 6.77
CA PRO A 111 1.14 -9.69 6.89
C PRO A 111 1.29 -11.01 7.69
N VAL A 112 2.46 -11.65 7.61
CA VAL A 112 2.73 -12.91 8.34
C VAL A 112 2.90 -12.62 9.83
N GLU A 113 3.64 -11.57 10.19
CA GLU A 113 3.86 -11.15 11.57
C GLU A 113 2.54 -10.74 12.24
N PHE A 114 1.70 -9.96 11.56
CA PHE A 114 0.36 -9.61 12.05
C PHE A 114 -0.49 -10.85 12.40
N ILE A 115 -0.44 -11.89 11.57
CA ILE A 115 -1.17 -13.14 11.85
C ILE A 115 -0.55 -13.92 13.03
N ILE A 116 0.78 -13.94 13.14
CA ILE A 116 1.49 -14.60 14.24
C ILE A 116 1.16 -13.90 15.56
N ASP A 117 1.22 -12.58 15.61
CA ASP A 117 0.96 -11.79 16.82
C ASP A 117 -0.55 -11.75 17.14
N GLY A 118 -1.41 -11.90 16.13
CA GLY A 118 -2.86 -11.84 16.29
C GLY A 118 -3.38 -10.40 16.39
N GLY A 119 -2.63 -9.44 15.86
CA GLY A 119 -2.94 -8.02 15.94
C GLY A 119 -1.76 -7.13 15.56
N GLY A 120 -2.01 -5.83 15.69
CA GLY A 120 -1.06 -4.75 15.40
C GLY A 120 -1.72 -3.40 15.62
N ASP A 121 -1.06 -2.33 15.21
CA ASP A 121 -1.54 -0.96 15.32
C ASP A 121 -2.26 -0.51 14.01
N CYS A 122 -2.38 0.80 13.77
CA CYS A 122 -3.14 1.28 12.61
C CYS A 122 -2.51 0.95 11.25
N GLU A 123 -1.19 1.05 11.13
CA GLU A 123 -0.47 0.74 9.89
C GLU A 123 -0.51 -0.74 9.57
N ASP A 124 -0.36 -1.60 10.58
CA ASP A 124 -0.33 -3.04 10.37
C ASP A 124 -1.64 -3.55 9.79
N PHE A 125 -2.76 -3.02 10.28
CA PHE A 125 -4.09 -3.29 9.74
C PHE A 125 -4.21 -2.80 8.29
N ALA A 126 -3.69 -1.63 7.95
CA ALA A 126 -3.73 -1.11 6.59
C ALA A 126 -2.87 -1.97 5.64
N ILE A 127 -1.68 -2.38 6.08
CA ILE A 127 -0.72 -3.21 5.35
C ILE A 127 -1.30 -4.60 5.05
N ILE A 128 -1.83 -5.32 6.05
CA ILE A 128 -2.35 -6.66 5.82
C ILE A 128 -3.59 -6.65 4.91
N LYS A 129 -4.46 -5.64 5.04
CA LYS A 129 -5.59 -5.43 4.12
C LYS A 129 -5.10 -5.16 2.70
N TYR A 130 -4.08 -4.31 2.54
CA TYR A 130 -3.47 -3.96 1.26
C TYR A 130 -2.97 -5.21 0.52
N PHE A 131 -2.11 -6.01 1.16
CA PHE A 131 -1.57 -7.21 0.53
C PHE A 131 -2.62 -8.30 0.32
N THR A 132 -3.61 -8.43 1.20
CA THR A 132 -4.70 -9.39 1.01
C THR A 132 -5.56 -9.03 -0.21
N LEU A 133 -5.84 -7.74 -0.44
CA LEU A 133 -6.60 -7.30 -1.61
C LEU A 133 -5.80 -7.48 -2.90
N ILE A 134 -4.49 -7.23 -2.89
CA ILE A 134 -3.60 -7.55 -4.02
C ILE A 134 -3.62 -9.05 -4.34
N ALA A 135 -3.52 -9.91 -3.32
CA ALA A 135 -3.61 -11.36 -3.48
C ALA A 135 -4.97 -11.81 -4.06
N LEU A 136 -6.02 -11.01 -3.87
CA LEU A 136 -7.35 -11.19 -4.48
C LEU A 136 -7.49 -10.57 -5.88
N GLY A 137 -6.39 -10.08 -6.47
CA GLY A 137 -6.35 -9.51 -7.81
C GLY A 137 -6.90 -8.08 -7.89
N VAL A 138 -6.97 -7.36 -6.77
CA VAL A 138 -7.26 -5.92 -6.82
C VAL A 138 -6.02 -5.19 -7.33
N PRO A 139 -6.12 -4.39 -8.41
CA PRO A 139 -4.96 -3.70 -8.97
C PRO A 139 -4.29 -2.77 -7.95
N THR A 140 -2.96 -2.79 -7.92
CA THR A 140 -2.11 -2.04 -6.99
C THR A 140 -2.32 -0.53 -7.11
N GLU A 141 -2.55 -0.03 -8.32
CA GLU A 141 -2.80 1.39 -8.60
C GLU A 141 -4.11 1.91 -7.99
N ARG A 142 -5.02 1.01 -7.61
CA ARG A 142 -6.29 1.32 -6.93
C ARG A 142 -6.19 1.29 -5.42
N LEU A 143 -5.07 0.89 -4.85
CA LEU A 143 -4.89 0.75 -3.41
C LEU A 143 -3.77 1.65 -2.94
N ARG A 144 -4.04 2.49 -1.94
CA ARG A 144 -3.02 3.32 -1.31
C ARG A 144 -3.16 3.30 0.19
N ILE A 145 -2.11 2.91 0.89
CA ILE A 145 -1.99 3.12 2.33
C ILE A 145 -1.86 4.63 2.55
N THR A 146 -2.67 5.20 3.44
CA THR A 146 -2.83 6.65 3.59
C THR A 146 -2.55 7.04 5.04
N TYR A 147 -1.53 7.89 5.22
CA TYR A 147 -1.23 8.52 6.49
C TYR A 147 -2.09 9.77 6.65
N VAL A 148 -2.83 9.85 7.76
CA VAL A 148 -3.79 10.91 8.04
C VAL A 148 -3.58 11.49 9.44
N THR A 149 -4.05 12.70 9.67
CA THR A 149 -4.32 13.18 11.03
C THR A 149 -5.78 12.90 11.37
N SER A 150 -6.01 12.27 12.53
CA SER A 150 -7.35 11.99 13.03
C SER A 150 -7.72 12.99 14.11
N SER A 151 -8.73 13.80 13.85
CA SER A 151 -9.29 14.73 14.85
C SER A 151 -10.09 14.03 15.95
N ARG A 152 -10.54 12.79 15.71
CA ARG A 152 -11.19 11.96 16.74
C ARG A 152 -10.19 11.47 17.78
N LEU A 153 -8.98 11.12 17.35
CA LEU A 153 -7.91 10.60 18.20
C LEU A 153 -6.93 11.69 18.67
N ASN A 154 -6.94 12.87 18.02
CA ASN A 154 -5.93 13.92 18.20
C ASN A 154 -4.49 13.44 17.95
N GLN A 155 -4.30 12.50 17.02
CA GLN A 155 -2.99 11.94 16.64
C GLN A 155 -2.97 11.51 15.18
N ALA A 156 -1.79 11.06 14.73
CA ALA A 156 -1.65 10.37 13.45
C ALA A 156 -2.43 9.04 13.45
N HIS A 157 -2.86 8.64 12.26
CA HIS A 157 -3.55 7.38 12.02
C HIS A 157 -3.21 6.89 10.61
N MET A 158 -3.35 5.58 10.36
CA MET A 158 -3.15 5.00 9.04
C MET A 158 -4.37 4.19 8.61
N VAL A 159 -4.76 4.37 7.35
CA VAL A 159 -5.92 3.69 6.74
C VAL A 159 -5.56 3.19 5.36
N LEU A 160 -6.35 2.27 4.82
CA LEU A 160 -6.25 1.87 3.43
C LEU A 160 -7.31 2.59 2.59
N SER A 161 -6.87 3.28 1.55
CA SER A 161 -7.75 3.94 0.58
C SER A 161 -7.88 3.09 -0.68
N TYR A 162 -9.11 2.80 -1.09
CA TYR A 162 -9.43 2.17 -2.38
C TYR A 162 -9.99 3.20 -3.36
N TYR A 163 -9.41 3.28 -4.55
CA TYR A 163 -9.80 4.17 -5.63
C TYR A 163 -10.50 3.37 -6.75
N PRO A 164 -11.81 3.53 -6.96
CA PRO A 164 -12.51 2.89 -8.08
C PRO A 164 -11.88 3.22 -9.44
N THR A 165 -11.43 4.47 -9.60
CA THR A 165 -10.57 4.97 -10.67
C THR A 165 -9.55 5.96 -10.08
N PRO A 166 -8.42 6.25 -10.75
CA PRO A 166 -7.39 7.14 -10.19
C PRO A 166 -7.87 8.53 -9.78
N GLU A 167 -8.91 9.06 -10.43
CA GLU A 167 -9.52 10.36 -10.16
C GLU A 167 -10.76 10.29 -9.25
N ALA A 168 -11.24 9.08 -8.93
CA ALA A 168 -12.42 8.90 -8.09
C ALA A 168 -12.12 9.28 -6.64
N GLU A 169 -13.19 9.66 -5.94
CA GLU A 169 -13.16 9.74 -4.49
C GLU A 169 -12.87 8.34 -3.90
N PRO A 170 -11.90 8.21 -2.98
CA PRO A 170 -11.57 6.92 -2.41
C PRO A 170 -12.58 6.48 -1.35
N LEU A 171 -12.74 5.17 -1.25
CA LEU A 171 -13.35 4.48 -0.13
C LEU A 171 -12.30 4.19 0.93
N ILE A 172 -12.63 4.44 2.20
CA ILE A 172 -11.71 4.30 3.32
C ILE A 172 -11.99 3.01 4.08
N LEU A 173 -10.99 2.15 4.17
CA LEU A 173 -10.95 0.94 4.99
C LEU A 173 -10.12 1.25 6.25
N ASP A 174 -10.78 1.27 7.40
CA ASP A 174 -10.22 1.72 8.67
C ASP A 174 -10.25 0.58 9.70
N SER A 175 -9.28 0.53 10.61
CA SER A 175 -9.26 -0.37 11.77
C SER A 175 -10.20 0.09 12.89
N LEU A 176 -10.49 1.39 12.96
CA LEU A 176 -11.29 2.01 14.03
C LEU A 176 -12.72 2.40 13.58
N GLU A 177 -13.10 2.03 12.36
CA GLU A 177 -14.45 2.20 11.82
C GLU A 177 -14.77 1.01 10.91
N SER A 178 -15.81 0.25 11.27
CA SER A 178 -16.18 -0.96 10.53
C SER A 178 -16.80 -0.65 9.18
N LYS A 179 -17.49 0.49 9.03
CA LYS A 179 -18.11 0.89 7.77
C LYS A 179 -17.05 1.43 6.80
N ILE A 180 -17.05 0.89 5.59
CA ILE A 180 -16.30 1.48 4.48
C ILE A 180 -17.07 2.72 4.01
N LEU A 181 -16.44 3.88 4.14
CA LEU A 181 -17.06 5.17 3.83
C LEU A 181 -16.23 5.93 2.78
N PRO A 182 -16.87 6.70 1.88
CA PRO A 182 -16.14 7.60 1.00
C PRO A 182 -15.44 8.70 1.83
N ALA A 183 -14.32 9.21 1.32
CA ALA A 183 -13.48 10.18 2.03
C ALA A 183 -14.24 11.43 2.52
N SER A 184 -15.19 11.95 1.74
CA SER A 184 -16.05 13.10 2.10
C SER A 184 -16.98 12.83 3.30
N LYS A 185 -17.15 11.57 3.69
CA LYS A 185 -17.89 11.17 4.89
C LYS A 185 -16.97 10.91 6.09
N ARG A 186 -15.65 11.01 5.90
CA ARG A 186 -14.60 10.87 6.94
C ARG A 186 -13.94 12.21 7.24
N ASN A 187 -14.76 13.21 7.60
CA ASN A 187 -14.29 14.56 7.96
C ASN A 187 -13.35 14.57 9.18
N ASP A 188 -13.33 13.47 9.94
CA ASP A 188 -12.42 13.27 11.05
C ASP A 188 -10.98 13.03 10.60
N LEU A 189 -10.76 12.56 9.37
CA LEU A 189 -9.46 12.22 8.80
C LEU A 189 -8.99 13.28 7.80
N LYS A 190 -7.78 13.82 8.01
CA LYS A 190 -7.13 14.71 7.04
C LYS A 190 -5.88 14.05 6.47
N PRO A 191 -5.86 13.71 5.16
CA PRO A 191 -4.72 13.03 4.56
C PRO A 191 -3.49 13.94 4.49
N ILE A 192 -2.32 13.35 4.75
CA ILE A 192 -1.01 14.01 4.61
C ILE A 192 -0.29 13.44 3.39
N TYR A 193 -0.15 12.11 3.33
CA TYR A 193 0.43 11.42 2.19
C TYR A 193 -0.16 10.02 2.05
N SER A 194 0.02 9.42 0.88
CA SER A 194 -0.38 8.05 0.60
C SER A 194 0.66 7.36 -0.26
N PHE A 195 0.79 6.05 -0.14
CA PHE A 195 1.77 5.26 -0.89
C PHE A 195 1.24 3.86 -1.19
N ASN A 196 1.90 3.18 -2.12
CA ASN A 196 1.71 1.77 -2.41
C ASN A 196 3.05 1.16 -2.85
N GLY A 197 3.03 -0.03 -3.46
CA GLY A 197 4.25 -0.68 -3.97
C GLY A 197 4.97 0.06 -5.09
N ASP A 198 4.30 1.00 -5.78
CA ASP A 198 4.79 1.65 -6.98
C ASP A 198 5.16 3.13 -6.76
N GLY A 199 4.58 3.77 -5.75
CA GLY A 199 4.66 5.22 -5.65
C GLY A 199 4.32 5.83 -4.29
N LEU A 200 4.69 7.11 -4.16
CA LEU A 200 4.39 8.00 -3.04
C LEU A 200 3.72 9.27 -3.55
N TRP A 201 2.65 9.70 -2.88
CA TRP A 201 1.86 10.89 -3.22
C TRP A 201 1.61 11.76 -1.98
N LEU A 202 1.84 13.08 -2.07
CA LEU A 202 1.40 14.03 -1.06
C LEU A 202 -0.05 14.45 -1.30
N ALA A 203 -0.81 14.59 -0.23
CA ALA A 203 -2.12 15.22 -0.26
C ALA A 203 -1.95 16.74 -0.48
N LYS A 204 -2.72 17.32 -1.42
CA LYS A 204 -2.89 18.78 -1.51
C LYS A 204 -4.31 19.15 -1.13
N GLN A 205 -4.49 20.38 -0.62
CA GLN A 205 -5.76 20.93 -0.12
C GLN A 205 -6.91 21.01 -1.15
N ARG A 206 -6.71 20.63 -2.44
CA ARG A 206 -7.72 20.75 -3.52
C ARG A 206 -8.00 19.45 -4.27
N GLY A 207 -7.78 18.29 -3.65
CA GLY A 207 -8.09 16.99 -4.26
C GLY A 207 -7.12 16.54 -5.36
N GLN A 208 -6.05 17.30 -5.62
CA GLN A 208 -4.97 16.91 -6.52
C GLN A 208 -3.78 16.42 -5.72
N SER A 209 -3.54 15.11 -5.66
CA SER A 209 -2.32 14.57 -5.07
C SER A 209 -1.12 14.84 -5.98
N SER A 210 0.01 15.30 -5.45
CA SER A 210 1.27 15.32 -6.23
C SER A 210 2.03 14.03 -6.03
N PHE A 211 2.28 13.33 -7.13
CA PHE A 211 3.25 12.24 -7.17
C PHE A 211 4.64 12.77 -6.82
N LEU A 212 5.31 12.14 -5.87
CA LEU A 212 6.67 12.48 -5.44
C LEU A 212 7.74 11.52 -5.98
N GLY A 213 7.35 10.40 -6.58
CA GLY A 213 8.27 9.37 -7.04
C GLY A 213 7.97 8.00 -6.43
N HIS A 214 8.98 7.13 -6.43
CA HIS A 214 8.90 5.76 -5.93
C HIS A 214 8.67 5.73 -4.40
N SER A 215 7.98 4.70 -3.92
CA SER A 215 7.75 4.46 -2.48
C SER A 215 9.03 4.26 -1.67
N ASN A 216 10.17 4.01 -2.32
CA ASN A 216 11.49 3.78 -1.72
C ASN A 216 12.07 4.99 -0.96
N GLY A 217 11.32 6.10 -0.89
CA GLY A 217 11.61 7.20 0.04
C GLY A 217 11.11 6.95 1.47
N LEU A 218 10.32 5.89 1.69
CA LEU A 218 9.79 5.49 3.00
C LEU A 218 10.60 4.32 3.54
N GLY A 219 11.62 4.59 4.38
CA GLY A 219 12.54 3.57 4.90
C GLY A 219 11.83 2.35 5.52
N LYS A 220 10.75 2.57 6.27
CA LYS A 220 9.95 1.49 6.90
C LYS A 220 9.29 0.56 5.88
N TRP A 221 8.76 1.13 4.80
CA TRP A 221 8.15 0.34 3.72
C TRP A 221 9.21 -0.53 3.04
N ASP A 222 10.37 0.04 2.76
CA ASP A 222 11.48 -0.71 2.16
C ASP A 222 11.98 -1.84 3.06
N GLU A 223 12.08 -1.60 4.36
CA GLU A 223 12.44 -2.63 5.34
C GLU A 223 11.41 -3.75 5.41
N LEU A 224 10.12 -3.40 5.43
CA LEU A 224 9.03 -4.36 5.36
C LEU A 224 9.12 -5.19 4.07
N MET A 225 9.30 -4.54 2.92
CA MET A 225 9.42 -5.22 1.63
C MET A 225 10.63 -6.15 1.59
N LYS A 226 11.75 -5.81 2.23
CA LYS A 226 12.91 -6.71 2.37
C LYS A 226 12.62 -7.91 3.25
N ARG A 227 11.85 -7.76 4.34
CA ARG A 227 11.45 -8.89 5.21
C ARG A 227 10.45 -9.83 4.53
N MET A 228 9.72 -9.34 3.52
CA MET A 228 8.78 -10.15 2.75
C MET A 228 9.45 -10.97 1.62
N GLN A 229 10.71 -10.69 1.26
CA GLN A 229 11.48 -11.40 0.22
C GLN A 229 11.97 -12.78 0.66
#